data_AF-A0A920IKH2-F1
#
_entry.id   AF-A0A920IKH2-F1
#
_cell.length_a   1.000
_cell.length_b   1.000
_cell.length_c   1.000
_cell.angle_alpha   90.00
_cell.angle_beta   90.00
_cell.angle_gamma   90.00
#
_symmetry.space_group_name_H-M   'P 1'
#
loop_
_entity.id
_entity.type
_entity.pdbx_description
1 polymer ?
#
loop_
_entity_poly.entity_id
_entity_poly.type
_entity_poly.pdbx_seq_one_letter_code
_entity_poly.pdbx_strand_id
1 'polypeptide(L)' 'MNKENFEPIRFLNYLKHRADHQGVPLALDEGFIMESFHVGVRYFFGVTIDDKGMPIHDREQPYEGFLEEWIERSIN' A
#
# COMPACT_ATOMS: atom_id res chain seq x y z
N MET A 1 6.60 13.75 -20.44
CA MET A 1 6.09 12.68 -19.57
C MET A 1 5.06 13.32 -18.66
N ASN A 2 3.77 13.15 -18.96
CA ASN A 2 2.72 13.65 -18.06
C ASN A 2 2.86 12.84 -16.77
N LYS A 3 3.17 13.52 -15.68
CA LYS A 3 3.16 12.98 -14.32
C LYS A 3 1.70 12.72 -13.98
N GLU A 4 1.13 11.64 -14.50
CA GLU A 4 0.00 11.03 -13.82
C GLU A 4 0.56 10.66 -12.45
N ASN A 5 0.03 11.32 -11.42
CA ASN A 5 0.48 11.15 -10.05
C ASN A 5 0.25 9.69 -9.66
N PHE A 6 1.26 8.86 -9.86
CA PHE A 6 1.39 7.62 -9.15
C PHE A 6 1.49 8.03 -7.68
N GLU A 7 0.51 7.65 -6.88
CA GLU A 7 0.52 7.90 -5.44
C GLU A 7 0.80 6.58 -4.71
N PRO A 8 1.97 5.89 -4.89
CA PRO A 8 2.39 4.82 -3.98
C PRO A 8 2.39 5.28 -2.52
N ILE A 9 2.37 6.58 -2.25
CA ILE A 9 2.05 7.19 -0.95
C ILE A 9 0.82 6.53 -0.31
N ARG A 10 -0.23 6.21 -1.06
CA ARG A 10 -1.43 5.56 -0.52
C ARG A 10 -1.17 4.13 -0.07
N PHE A 11 -0.46 3.35 -0.90
CA PHE A 11 0.03 2.02 -0.51
C PHE A 11 0.97 2.07 0.72
N LEU A 12 1.92 3.01 0.74
CA LEU A 12 2.83 3.20 1.87
C LEU A 12 2.08 3.56 3.15
N ASN A 13 1.06 4.42 3.07
CA ASN A 13 0.22 4.78 4.21
C ASN A 13 -0.57 3.57 4.73
N TYR A 14 -1.07 2.72 3.83
CA TYR A 14 -1.71 1.47 4.22
C TYR A 14 -0.74 0.51 4.92
N LEU A 15 0.47 0.33 4.39
CA LEU A 15 1.48 -0.51 5.06
C LEU A 15 1.86 0.02 6.44
N LYS A 16 2.00 1.34 6.60
CA LYS A 16 2.25 1.98 7.90
C LYS A 16 1.10 1.69 8.88
N HIS A 17 -0.15 1.88 8.43
CA HIS A 17 -1.33 1.57 9.23
C HIS A 17 -1.40 0.11 9.67
N ARG A 18 -1.12 -0.82 8.74
CA ARG A 18 -1.09 -2.26 9.03
C ARG A 18 0.00 -2.64 10.02
N ALA A 19 1.21 -2.09 9.83
CA ALA A 19 2.34 -2.33 10.71
C ALA A 19 2.09 -1.82 12.14
N ASP A 20 1.53 -0.61 12.27
CA ASP A 20 1.12 -0.03 13.55
C ASP A 20 0.09 -0.90 14.25
N HIS A 21 -0.93 -1.41 13.53
CA HIS A 21 -1.95 -2.29 14.09
C HIS A 21 -1.36 -3.61 14.61
N GLN A 22 -0.39 -4.17 13.88
CA GLN A 22 0.27 -5.43 14.25
C GLN A 22 1.40 -5.24 15.28
N GLY A 23 1.76 -4.00 15.63
CA GLY A 23 2.87 -3.70 16.52
C GLY A 23 4.24 -4.10 15.95
N VAL A 24 4.37 -4.14 14.62
CA VAL A 24 5.61 -4.53 13.93
C VAL A 24 6.30 -3.30 13.33
N PRO A 25 7.62 -3.16 13.47
CA PRO A 25 8.33 -2.04 12.85
C PRO A 25 8.33 -2.19 11.32
N LEU A 26 7.87 -1.15 10.62
CA LEU A 26 7.96 -1.08 9.17
C LEU A 26 9.31 -0.50 8.75
N ALA A 27 10.32 -1.36 8.64
CA ALA A 27 11.62 -1.01 8.07
C ALA A 27 11.52 -1.04 6.54
N LEU A 28 11.06 0.07 5.95
CA LEU A 28 10.74 0.14 4.53
C LEU A 28 11.52 1.25 3.84
N ASP A 29 12.21 0.88 2.76
CA ASP A 29 12.88 1.81 1.86
C ASP A 29 11.87 2.30 0.82
N GLU A 30 11.42 3.55 0.99
CA GLU A 30 10.46 4.17 0.07
C GLU A 30 11.02 4.25 -1.36
N GLY A 31 12.33 4.44 -1.55
CA GLY A 31 12.97 4.48 -2.85
C GLY A 31 12.85 3.14 -3.59
N PHE A 32 13.16 2.04 -2.90
CA PHE A 32 13.00 0.69 -3.46
C PHE A 32 11.57 0.40 -3.92
N ILE A 33 10.57 0.81 -3.14
CA ILE A 33 9.16 0.59 -3.47
C ILE A 33 8.75 1.43 -4.69
N MET A 34 9.16 2.69 -4.75
CA MET A 34 8.88 3.56 -5.89
C MET A 34 9.50 3.02 -7.18
N GLU A 35 10.76 2.59 -7.14
CA GLU A 35 11.45 1.99 -8.29
C GLU A 35 10.79 0.68 -8.73
N SER A 36 10.50 -0.22 -7.78
CA SER A 36 9.81 -1.48 -8.05
C SER A 36 8.45 -1.26 -8.70
N PHE A 37 7.68 -0.30 -8.20
CA PHE A 37 6.40 0.08 -8.77
C PHE A 37 6.55 0.62 -10.20
N HIS A 38 7.55 1.46 -10.45
CA HIS A 38 7.83 2.02 -11.77
C HIS A 38 8.16 0.96 -12.82
N VAL A 39 8.83 -0.14 -12.43
CA VAL A 39 9.12 -1.27 -13.33
C VAL A 39 7.99 -2.31 -13.41
N GLY A 40 6.82 -2.02 -12.82
CA GLY A 40 5.61 -2.83 -12.97
C GLY A 40 5.32 -3.80 -11.84
N VAL A 41 6.05 -3.76 -10.72
CA VAL A 41 5.70 -4.59 -9.55
C VAL A 41 4.39 -4.08 -8.94
N ARG A 42 3.48 -5.02 -8.67
CA ARG A 42 2.15 -4.76 -8.09
C ARG A 42 1.85 -5.60 -6.86
N TYR A 43 2.77 -6.47 -6.45
CA TYR A 43 2.60 -7.33 -5.28
C TYR A 43 3.75 -7.09 -4.30
N PHE A 44 3.42 -6.57 -3.13
CA PHE A 44 4.36 -6.20 -2.09
C PHE A 44 3.84 -6.65 -0.72
N PHE A 45 4.61 -7.45 0.00
CA PHE A 45 4.29 -7.84 1.40
C PHE A 45 2.84 -8.34 1.59
N GLY A 46 2.36 -9.22 0.71
CA GLY A 46 0.99 -9.73 0.77
C GLY A 46 -0.09 -8.81 0.18
N VAL A 47 0.26 -7.57 -0.17
CA VAL A 47 -0.64 -6.57 -0.73
C VAL A 47 -0.53 -6.52 -2.25
N THR A 48 -1.66 -6.61 -2.93
CA THR A 48 -1.78 -6.27 -4.35
C THR A 48 -2.22 -4.83 -4.49
N ILE A 49 -1.51 -4.08 -5.34
CA ILE A 49 -1.83 -2.68 -5.66
C ILE A 49 -2.18 -2.52 -7.13
N ASP A 50 -3.04 -1.56 -7.45
CA ASP A 50 -3.37 -1.21 -8.84
C ASP A 50 -2.31 -0.31 -9.49
N ASP A 51 -2.53 0.05 -10.76
CA ASP A 51 -1.62 0.93 -11.51
C ASP A 51 -1.58 2.38 -11.02
N LYS A 52 -2.39 2.74 -10.02
CA LYS A 52 -2.39 4.04 -9.35
C LYS A 52 -1.71 4.00 -7.99
N GLY A 53 -1.29 2.82 -7.53
CA GLY A 53 -0.72 2.61 -6.20
C GLY A 53 -1.78 2.47 -5.10
N MET A 54 -3.04 2.16 -5.45
CA MET A 54 -4.08 1.82 -4.47
C MET A 54 -3.98 0.36 -4.08
N PRO A 55 -3.94 0.02 -2.77
CA PRO A 55 -4.18 -1.34 -2.32
C PRO A 55 -5.57 -1.81 -2.72
N ILE A 56 -5.66 -2.96 -3.39
CA ILE A 56 -6.93 -3.56 -3.83
C ILE A 56 -7.16 -4.94 -3.19
N HIS A 57 -6.12 -5.55 -2.65
CA HIS A 57 -6.22 -6.81 -1.91
C HIS A 57 -5.07 -6.94 -0.93
N ASP A 58 -5.33 -7.45 0.27
CA ASP A 58 -4.30 -7.80 1.25
C ASP A 58 -4.54 -9.22 1.77
N ARG A 59 -3.61 -10.12 1.43
CA ARG A 59 -3.64 -11.51 1.88
C ARG A 59 -3.31 -11.65 3.37
N GLU A 60 -2.62 -10.66 3.93
CA GLU A 60 -2.11 -10.65 5.30
C GLU A 60 -2.78 -9.56 6.14
N GLN A 61 -4.01 -9.17 5.76
CA GLN A 61 -4.78 -8.23 6.56
C GLN A 61 -5.00 -8.76 7.98
N PRO A 62 -4.89 -7.91 9.03
CA PRO A 62 -5.04 -8.34 10.43
C PRO A 62 -6.35 -9.05 10.74
N TYR A 63 -7.44 -8.61 10.11
CA TYR A 63 -8.76 -9.21 10.18
C TYR A 63 -9.54 -8.95 8.89
N GLU A 64 -10.61 -9.71 8.66
CA GLU A 64 -11.49 -9.54 7.51
C GLU A 64 -12.16 -8.16 7.52
N GLY A 65 -11.97 -7.38 6.46
CA GLY A 65 -12.51 -6.01 6.36
C GLY A 65 -11.51 -4.91 6.69
N PHE A 66 -10.31 -5.23 7.16
CA PHE A 66 -9.33 -4.23 7.59
C PHE A 66 -8.91 -3.29 6.45
N LEU A 67 -8.68 -3.84 5.25
CA LEU A 67 -8.33 -3.02 4.09
C LEU A 67 -9.51 -2.12 3.68
N GLU A 68 -10.72 -2.66 3.63
CA GLU A 68 -11.93 -1.95 3.27
C GLU A 68 -12.19 -0.78 4.23
N GLU A 69 -12.07 -1.00 5.54
CA GLU A 69 -12.21 0.04 6.57
C GLU A 69 -11.18 1.16 6.38
N TRP A 70 -9.94 0.83 6.01
CA TRP A 70 -8.91 1.83 5.74
C TRP A 70 -9.22 2.64 4.47
N ILE A 71 -9.70 1.98 3.41
CA ILE A 71 -10.10 2.64 2.17
C ILE A 71 -11.25 3.61 2.43
N GLU A 72 -12.30 3.19 3.14
CA GLU A 72 -13.45 4.04 3.48
C GLU A 72 -13.04 5.28 4.28
N ARG A 73 -12.07 5.15 5.20
CA ARG A 73 -11.54 6.28 6.00
C ARG A 73 -10.60 7.20 5.23
N SER A 74 -9.97 6.73 4.16
CA SER A 74 -9.00 7.52 3.38
C SER A 74 -9.63 8.29 2.22
N ILE A 75 -10.89 7.98 1.89
CA ILE A 75 -11.69 8.65 0.86
C ILE A 75 -12.59 9.76 1.45
N ASN A 76 -12.94 9.66 2.74
CA ASN A 76 -13.75 10.63 3.47
C ASN A 76 -12.89 11.63 4.26
#